data_AF-A0A661UUI6-F1
#
_entry.id   AF-A0A661UUI6-F1
#
_cell.length_a   1.000
_cell.length_b   1.000
_cell.length_c   1.000
_cell.angle_alpha   90.00
_cell.angle_beta   90.00
_cell.angle_gamma   90.00
#
_symmetry.space_group_name_H-M   'P 1'
#
loop_
_entity.id
_entity.type
_entity.pdbx_description
1 polymer ?
#
loop_
_entity_poly.entity_id
_entity_poly.type
_entity_poly.pdbx_seq_one_letter_code
_entity_poly.pdbx_strand_id
1 'polypeptide(L)'
;GYAINLETGERLNIIFGEDSWLSGDNGRDMLFNPSPNYTSALGGKIAFGGKHYIYVMSAIEIDDVFPTGDRVHYSFPAYDAGKALATAIDDIPEDANSLNLYGTYIYSSAMYVGMPLSVPNQEWLSNEATIKVRMAKPYQRYYADGPLSNDISQNNHFPMYEFSTESIATTYQDNEKALSDLDLIKVVPNPYYAFAVGSGYEEVPLQNLVKVTNLPEKCTISIYNVSGTLIRKLTKDSPVTFIDWDLKNHAGIPIAGGVYIIHVKDQTTNEERIVKWFGSLRVEDFKEF
;
A
#
# COMPACT_ATOMS: atom_id res chain seq x y z
N GLY A 1 7.60 18.36 9.33
CA GLY A 1 7.76 17.36 8.26
C GLY A 1 9.16 16.76 8.29
N TYR A 2 9.46 15.83 7.41
CA TYR A 2 10.81 15.27 7.24
C TYR A 2 11.14 15.16 5.75
N ALA A 3 12.43 15.21 5.41
CA ALA A 3 12.95 14.92 4.09
C ALA A 3 13.94 13.76 4.22
N ILE A 4 13.89 12.83 3.28
CA ILE A 4 14.80 11.69 3.22
C ILE A 4 15.44 11.71 1.84
N ASN A 5 16.77 11.63 1.82
CA ASN A 5 17.48 11.31 0.61
C ASN A 5 17.28 9.82 0.30
N LEU A 6 16.59 9.51 -0.79
CA LEU A 6 16.35 8.13 -1.18
C LEU A 6 17.65 7.39 -1.52
N GLU A 7 18.69 8.08 -1.97
CA GLU A 7 19.96 7.44 -2.36
C GLU A 7 20.79 6.95 -1.16
N THR A 8 20.76 7.70 -0.07
CA THR A 8 21.57 7.41 1.13
C THR A 8 20.77 6.93 2.32
N GLY A 9 19.44 7.07 2.29
CA GLY A 9 18.58 6.85 3.46
C GLY A 9 18.76 7.93 4.54
N GLU A 10 19.56 8.96 4.29
CA GLU A 10 19.80 10.03 5.25
C GLU A 10 18.57 10.91 5.41
N ARG A 11 18.29 11.29 6.65
CA ARG A 11 17.38 12.39 6.95
C ARG A 11 18.08 13.69 6.59
N LEU A 12 17.37 14.61 5.94
CA LEU A 12 17.88 15.91 5.53
C LEU A 12 17.34 17.04 6.41
N ASN A 13 18.12 18.10 6.56
CA ASN A 13 17.70 19.34 7.18
C ASN A 13 16.70 20.09 6.28
N ILE A 14 15.69 20.70 6.91
CA ILE A 14 14.69 21.54 6.26
C ILE A 14 14.70 22.89 6.97
N ILE A 15 14.86 23.97 6.19
CA ILE A 15 14.69 25.33 6.68
C ILE A 15 13.55 26.00 5.92
N PHE A 16 12.96 27.04 6.53
CA PHE A 16 12.00 27.88 5.84
C PHE A 16 12.36 29.35 6.05
N GLY A 17 11.86 30.20 5.16
CA GLY A 17 12.04 31.65 5.26
C GLY A 17 10.79 32.36 4.76
N GLU A 18 10.61 33.60 5.19
CA GLU A 18 9.46 34.46 4.89
C GLU A 18 9.92 35.88 4.54
N ASP A 19 9.04 36.69 3.91
CA ASP A 19 9.31 38.10 3.67
C ASP A 19 8.71 38.96 4.79
N SER A 20 9.58 39.50 5.65
CA SER A 20 9.18 40.32 6.80
C SER A 20 8.46 41.62 6.45
N TRP A 21 8.50 42.08 5.20
CA TRP A 21 7.73 43.23 4.71
C TRP A 21 6.26 42.90 4.43
N LEU A 22 5.92 41.62 4.28
CA LEU A 22 4.57 41.14 3.94
C LEU A 22 3.79 40.70 5.17
N SER A 23 3.67 41.58 6.17
CA SER A 23 2.92 41.29 7.41
C SER A 23 1.44 40.98 7.19
N GLY A 24 0.84 41.46 6.09
CA GLY A 24 -0.53 41.13 5.71
C GLY A 24 -0.73 39.69 5.21
N ASP A 25 0.38 38.98 4.92
CA ASP A 25 0.40 37.60 4.46
C ASP A 25 1.24 36.72 5.41
N ASN A 26 1.17 37.03 6.71
CA ASN A 26 1.86 36.36 7.81
C ASN A 26 3.40 36.50 7.83
N GLY A 27 3.96 37.50 7.16
CA GLY A 27 5.38 37.80 7.34
C GLY A 27 5.69 38.39 8.73
N ARG A 28 6.94 38.19 9.19
CA ARG A 28 7.56 38.69 10.42
C ARG A 28 7.22 37.90 11.70
N ASP A 29 6.58 36.75 11.61
CA ASP A 29 6.27 35.90 12.78
C ASP A 29 7.19 34.68 12.91
N MET A 30 8.03 34.40 11.90
CA MET A 30 8.90 33.22 11.84
C MET A 30 8.14 31.92 12.07
N LEU A 31 6.92 31.82 11.57
CA LEU A 31 6.11 30.61 11.55
C LEU A 31 5.87 30.20 10.09
N PHE A 32 5.87 28.89 9.84
CA PHE A 32 5.58 28.41 8.50
C PHE A 32 4.06 28.34 8.25
N ASN A 33 3.44 29.47 7.87
CA ASN A 33 1.99 29.67 7.76
C ASN A 33 1.56 30.52 6.53
N PRO A 34 1.90 30.12 5.29
CA PRO A 34 1.63 30.91 4.09
C PRO A 34 0.16 31.27 3.90
N SER A 35 -0.11 32.49 3.41
CA SER A 35 -1.44 32.91 3.00
C SER A 35 -1.83 32.34 1.62
N PRO A 36 -3.12 32.35 1.24
CA PRO A 36 -3.55 31.91 -0.10
C PRO A 36 -3.36 32.99 -1.17
N ASN A 37 -2.88 34.18 -0.81
CA ASN A 37 -2.87 35.33 -1.70
C ASN A 37 -1.67 35.29 -2.66
N TYR A 38 -1.94 35.36 -3.96
CA TYR A 38 -0.88 35.51 -4.97
C TYR A 38 -0.32 36.93 -5.03
N THR A 39 -1.16 37.93 -4.73
CA THR A 39 -0.83 39.36 -4.83
C THR A 39 -1.26 40.11 -3.58
N SER A 40 -0.51 41.14 -3.20
CA SER A 40 -0.86 42.00 -2.07
C SER A 40 -2.01 42.94 -2.43
N ALA A 41 -2.82 43.27 -1.42
CA ALA A 41 -3.95 44.19 -1.56
C ALA A 41 -3.53 45.63 -1.88
N LEU A 42 -2.30 46.04 -1.52
CA LEU A 42 -1.74 47.36 -1.83
C LEU A 42 -0.80 47.31 -3.04
N GLY A 43 -1.30 47.75 -4.19
CA GLY A 43 -0.49 48.02 -5.37
C GLY A 43 -0.18 46.82 -6.27
N GLY A 44 -0.87 45.69 -6.08
CA GLY A 44 -0.79 44.53 -6.99
C GLY A 44 0.59 43.87 -7.03
N LYS A 45 1.43 44.09 -6.01
CA LYS A 45 2.74 43.46 -5.91
C LYS A 45 2.57 41.97 -5.61
N ILE A 46 3.53 41.17 -6.05
CA ILE A 46 3.54 39.73 -5.80
C ILE A 46 3.69 39.48 -4.29
N ALA A 47 2.73 38.76 -3.71
CA ALA A 47 2.74 38.35 -2.30
C ALA A 47 3.10 36.88 -2.13
N PHE A 48 2.61 36.01 -3.02
CA PHE A 48 2.74 34.55 -2.97
C PHE A 48 2.76 33.99 -1.54
N GLY A 49 1.69 34.29 -0.80
CA GLY A 49 1.48 33.75 0.54
C GLY A 49 2.52 34.22 1.55
N GLY A 50 3.06 35.43 1.44
CA GLY A 50 4.12 35.94 2.34
C GLY A 50 5.52 35.48 1.94
N LYS A 51 5.66 34.86 0.75
CA LYS A 51 6.90 34.25 0.24
C LYS A 51 7.51 33.26 1.22
N HIS A 52 6.68 32.39 1.81
CA HIS A 52 7.15 31.31 2.67
C HIS A 52 7.83 30.22 1.82
N TYR A 53 9.16 30.29 1.74
CA TYR A 53 9.94 29.27 1.06
C TYR A 53 10.26 28.13 2.00
N ILE A 54 10.24 26.91 1.48
CA ILE A 54 10.79 25.72 2.14
C ILE A 54 12.02 25.26 1.35
N TYR A 55 13.13 25.06 2.05
CA TYR A 55 14.38 24.58 1.48
C TYR A 55 14.72 23.23 2.08
N VAL A 56 15.00 22.25 1.23
CA VAL A 56 15.58 20.97 1.64
C VAL A 56 17.08 21.06 1.36
N MET A 57 17.89 20.93 2.41
CA MET A 57 19.33 21.19 2.35
C MET A 57 20.10 19.88 2.26
N SER A 58 21.12 19.82 1.39
CA SER A 58 21.98 18.65 1.24
C SER A 58 22.96 18.53 2.40
N ALA A 59 23.31 17.29 2.76
CA ALA A 59 24.58 17.01 3.43
C ALA A 59 25.72 17.35 2.46
N ILE A 60 26.54 18.34 2.78
CA ILE A 60 27.63 18.76 1.90
C ILE A 60 28.71 19.49 2.68
N GLU A 61 29.95 19.31 2.24
CA GLU A 61 31.09 20.13 2.62
C GLU A 61 31.42 21.08 1.47
N ILE A 62 31.51 22.37 1.79
CA ILE A 62 31.85 23.45 0.86
C ILE A 62 33.19 24.02 1.32
N ASP A 63 34.20 23.92 0.47
CA ASP A 63 35.51 24.54 0.69
C ASP A 63 35.89 25.28 -0.59
N ASP A 64 35.87 26.60 -0.54
CA ASP A 64 36.10 27.46 -1.70
C ASP A 64 36.81 28.76 -1.31
N VAL A 65 37.34 29.48 -2.29
CA VAL A 65 38.04 30.75 -2.09
C VAL A 65 37.30 31.84 -2.86
N PHE A 66 36.87 32.88 -2.15
CA PHE A 66 36.24 34.03 -2.76
C PHE A 66 37.19 34.74 -3.73
N PRO A 67 36.65 35.49 -4.72
CA PRO A 67 37.46 36.37 -5.56
C PRO A 67 38.26 37.43 -4.77
N THR A 68 37.85 37.74 -3.54
CA THR A 68 38.56 38.65 -2.61
C THR A 68 39.77 38.01 -1.93
N GLY A 69 39.94 36.68 -2.04
CA GLY A 69 41.03 35.91 -1.42
C GLY A 69 40.67 35.27 -0.07
N ASP A 70 39.50 35.58 0.48
CA ASP A 70 39.00 34.99 1.72
C ASP A 70 38.52 33.55 1.46
N ARG A 71 38.82 32.63 2.38
CA ARG A 71 38.43 31.21 2.25
C ARG A 71 37.13 30.94 3.00
N VAL A 72 36.23 30.21 2.35
CA VAL A 72 34.97 29.72 2.94
C VAL A 72 35.10 28.25 3.21
N HIS A 73 34.70 27.86 4.41
CA HIS A 73 34.54 26.46 4.75
C HIS A 73 33.22 26.27 5.49
N TYR A 74 32.31 25.51 4.90
CA TYR A 74 31.07 25.07 5.55
C TYR A 74 30.98 23.55 5.52
N SER A 75 30.59 22.97 6.65
CA SER A 75 30.28 21.54 6.76
C SER A 75 28.84 21.42 7.25
N PHE A 76 27.95 21.04 6.33
CA PHE A 76 26.55 20.80 6.64
C PHE A 76 26.29 19.30 6.75
N PRO A 77 25.99 18.80 7.96
CA PRO A 77 25.68 17.39 8.15
C PRO A 77 24.31 17.05 7.55
N ALA A 78 24.06 15.76 7.34
CA ALA A 78 22.76 15.28 6.86
C ALA A 78 21.60 15.77 7.72
N TYR A 79 21.71 15.63 9.05
CA TYR A 79 20.69 16.13 9.97
C TYR A 79 21.29 16.55 11.31
N ASP A 80 20.97 17.77 11.72
CA ASP A 80 21.33 18.34 13.01
C ASP A 80 20.27 19.33 13.53
N ALA A 81 19.03 19.15 13.06
CA ALA A 81 17.91 20.07 13.29
C ALA A 81 18.20 21.51 12.84
N GLY A 82 19.05 21.68 11.81
CA GLY A 82 19.39 22.97 11.22
C GLY A 82 20.43 23.76 12.00
N LYS A 83 21.11 23.18 12.99
CA LYS A 83 22.06 23.89 13.85
C LYS A 83 23.22 24.51 13.07
N ALA A 84 23.92 23.72 12.24
CA ALA A 84 25.05 24.19 11.45
C ALA A 84 24.64 25.26 10.43
N LEU A 85 23.46 25.12 9.83
CA LEU A 85 22.89 26.11 8.91
C LEU A 85 22.55 27.42 9.64
N ALA A 86 21.92 27.34 10.81
CA ALA A 86 21.58 28.52 11.61
C ALA A 86 22.85 29.25 12.04
N THR A 87 23.86 28.54 12.56
CA THR A 87 25.16 29.13 12.91
C THR A 87 25.83 29.77 11.69
N ALA A 88 25.84 29.11 10.53
CA ALA A 88 26.42 29.68 9.32
C ALA A 88 25.70 30.95 8.85
N ILE A 89 24.38 31.05 9.06
CA ILE A 89 23.59 32.25 8.73
C ILE A 89 23.81 33.38 9.75
N ASP A 90 23.84 33.05 11.04
CA ASP A 90 24.05 34.01 12.13
C ASP A 90 25.47 34.61 12.11
N ASP A 91 26.45 33.86 11.61
CA ASP A 91 27.84 34.30 11.48
C ASP A 91 28.06 35.24 10.27
N ILE A 92 27.07 35.42 9.38
CA ILE A 92 27.20 36.32 8.23
C ILE A 92 27.17 37.78 8.73
N PRO A 93 28.19 38.60 8.40
CA PRO A 93 28.13 40.03 8.69
C PRO A 93 26.90 40.70 8.08
N GLU A 94 26.24 41.57 8.84
CA GLU A 94 25.04 42.33 8.43
C GLU A 94 25.35 43.45 7.42
N ASP A 95 26.13 43.16 6.38
CA ASP A 95 26.34 44.03 5.24
C ASP A 95 25.88 43.35 3.94
N ALA A 96 25.37 44.16 3.00
CA ALA A 96 24.76 43.64 1.79
C ALA A 96 25.72 42.82 0.91
N ASN A 97 27.03 43.09 0.95
CA ASN A 97 28.00 42.35 0.16
C ASN A 97 28.25 40.97 0.78
N SER A 98 28.45 40.91 2.10
CA SER A 98 28.60 39.65 2.84
C SER A 98 27.36 38.76 2.72
N LEU A 99 26.15 39.33 2.87
CA LEU A 99 24.91 38.58 2.70
C LEU A 99 24.79 37.93 1.32
N ASN A 100 25.12 38.67 0.25
CA ASN A 100 25.10 38.10 -1.10
C ASN A 100 26.16 37.01 -1.26
N LEU A 101 27.36 37.26 -0.75
CA LEU A 101 28.51 36.41 -1.00
C LEU A 101 28.44 35.10 -0.19
N TYR A 102 28.38 35.18 1.14
CA TYR A 102 28.30 34.02 2.04
C TYR A 102 26.94 33.32 1.92
N GLY A 103 25.86 34.08 1.77
CA GLY A 103 24.52 33.53 1.57
C GLY A 103 24.43 32.68 0.31
N THR A 104 25.07 33.08 -0.80
CA THR A 104 25.10 32.26 -2.03
C THR A 104 25.68 30.88 -1.78
N TYR A 105 26.76 30.76 -1.01
CA TYR A 105 27.35 29.45 -0.68
C TYR A 105 26.44 28.61 0.20
N ILE A 106 25.84 29.21 1.24
CA ILE A 106 24.90 28.49 2.12
C ILE A 106 23.70 27.98 1.31
N TYR A 107 23.05 28.84 0.53
CA TYR A 107 21.89 28.47 -0.28
C TYR A 107 22.24 27.60 -1.49
N SER A 108 23.51 27.51 -1.91
CA SER A 108 23.95 26.56 -2.94
C SER A 108 23.80 25.09 -2.51
N SER A 109 23.73 24.84 -1.19
CA SER A 109 23.44 23.51 -0.64
C SER A 109 21.96 23.13 -0.71
N ALA A 110 21.06 24.02 -1.15
CA ALA A 110 19.65 23.70 -1.29
C ALA A 110 19.44 22.71 -2.46
N MET A 111 18.91 21.53 -2.16
CA MET A 111 18.56 20.50 -3.15
C MET A 111 17.19 20.73 -3.78
N TYR A 112 16.28 21.32 -3.01
CA TYR A 112 14.92 21.60 -3.42
C TYR A 112 14.44 22.87 -2.74
N VAL A 113 13.73 23.69 -3.52
CA VAL A 113 13.05 24.89 -3.02
C VAL A 113 11.59 24.78 -3.43
N GLY A 114 10.71 24.85 -2.44
CA GLY A 114 9.27 24.91 -2.63
C GLY A 114 8.71 26.22 -2.07
N MET A 115 7.54 26.60 -2.54
CA MET A 115 6.77 27.73 -2.00
C MET A 115 5.29 27.32 -1.98
N PRO A 116 4.89 26.47 -1.01
CA PRO A 116 3.50 26.05 -0.93
C PRO A 116 2.63 27.22 -0.45
N LEU A 117 1.40 27.25 -0.92
CA LEU A 117 0.38 28.22 -0.51
C LEU A 117 -0.72 27.51 0.26
N SER A 118 -1.35 28.20 1.20
CA SER A 118 -2.57 27.67 1.82
C SER A 118 -3.73 27.68 0.82
N VAL A 119 -4.68 26.78 1.03
CA VAL A 119 -5.91 26.71 0.23
C VAL A 119 -6.99 27.51 0.93
N PRO A 120 -7.70 28.42 0.23
CA PRO A 120 -8.80 29.15 0.83
C PRO A 120 -9.84 28.22 1.47
N ASN A 121 -10.28 28.57 2.69
CA ASN A 121 -11.27 27.81 3.47
C ASN A 121 -10.82 26.40 3.89
N GLN A 122 -9.51 26.12 3.91
CA GLN A 122 -8.95 24.93 4.52
C GLN A 122 -7.95 25.31 5.61
N GLU A 123 -7.89 24.49 6.66
CA GLU A 123 -6.89 24.66 7.71
C GLU A 123 -5.51 24.28 7.14
N TRP A 124 -4.48 25.07 7.48
CA TRP A 124 -3.13 24.81 7.01
C TRP A 124 -2.61 23.47 7.55
N LEU A 125 -2.04 22.64 6.67
CA LEU A 125 -1.58 21.28 6.99
C LEU A 125 -2.68 20.32 7.47
N SER A 126 -3.95 20.55 7.09
CA SER A 126 -5.05 19.64 7.41
C SER A 126 -5.05 18.33 6.59
N ASN A 127 -4.14 18.20 5.62
CA ASN A 127 -4.03 17.04 4.74
C ASN A 127 -2.58 16.57 4.62
N GLU A 128 -2.40 15.28 4.37
CA GLU A 128 -1.09 14.71 4.08
C GLU A 128 -0.78 14.84 2.58
N ALA A 129 0.44 15.31 2.27
CA ALA A 129 0.95 15.39 0.91
C ALA A 129 2.38 14.85 0.87
N THR A 130 2.64 13.90 -0.04
CA THR A 130 3.98 13.36 -0.29
C THR A 130 4.48 13.81 -1.66
N ILE A 131 5.56 14.60 -1.69
CA ILE A 131 6.24 15.01 -2.93
C ILE A 131 7.42 14.07 -3.18
N LYS A 132 7.46 13.43 -4.37
CA LYS A 132 8.57 12.57 -4.79
C LYS A 132 9.27 13.20 -5.99
N VAL A 133 10.40 13.85 -5.76
CA VAL A 133 11.28 14.33 -6.83
C VAL A 133 12.26 13.22 -7.17
N ARG A 134 12.20 12.69 -8.39
CA ARG A 134 13.12 11.63 -8.86
C ARG A 134 14.07 12.24 -9.88
N MET A 135 15.36 12.21 -9.58
CA MET A 135 16.40 12.59 -10.52
C MET A 135 17.20 11.35 -10.93
N ALA A 136 17.57 11.27 -12.20
CA ALA A 136 18.48 10.23 -12.68
C ALA A 136 19.92 10.64 -12.35
N LYS A 137 20.35 10.39 -11.11
CA LYS A 137 21.75 10.54 -10.71
C LYS A 137 22.43 9.17 -10.76
N PRO A 138 23.63 9.04 -11.36
CA PRO A 138 24.39 7.81 -11.27
C PRO A 138 24.81 7.56 -9.82
N TYR A 139 24.74 6.31 -9.36
CA TYR A 139 25.23 5.95 -8.03
C TYR A 139 26.70 6.33 -7.87
N GLN A 140 27.01 7.00 -6.77
CA GLN A 140 28.37 7.40 -6.40
C GLN A 140 28.75 6.74 -5.08
N ARG A 141 30.05 6.45 -4.93
CA ARG A 141 30.63 5.87 -3.72
C ARG A 141 30.80 6.99 -2.67
N TYR A 142 30.62 6.66 -1.38
CA TYR A 142 30.87 7.57 -0.23
C TYR A 142 29.85 8.72 -0.03
N TYR A 143 28.57 8.48 -0.30
CA TYR A 143 27.57 9.56 -0.21
C TYR A 143 27.13 9.88 1.24
N ALA A 144 27.30 8.97 2.19
CA ALA A 144 27.11 9.23 3.61
C ALA A 144 28.48 9.25 4.30
N ASP A 145 28.79 10.36 4.96
CA ASP A 145 30.06 10.55 5.65
C ASP A 145 30.06 9.68 6.92
N GLY A 146 30.76 8.54 6.85
CA GLY A 146 31.12 7.69 7.98
C GLY A 146 29.96 7.02 8.74
N PRO A 147 29.95 5.68 8.93
CA PRO A 147 29.08 5.08 9.93
C PRO A 147 29.35 5.67 11.33
N LEU A 148 28.29 5.83 12.14
CA LEU A 148 28.37 6.13 13.59
C LEU A 148 29.11 5.03 14.40
N SER A 149 29.55 3.96 13.74
CA SER A 149 30.29 2.85 14.29
C SER A 149 31.46 2.49 13.39
N ASN A 150 32.54 1.99 13.97
CA ASN A 150 33.78 1.61 13.26
C ASN A 150 33.63 0.35 12.38
N ASP A 151 32.40 0.02 11.96
CA ASP A 151 32.09 -1.23 11.31
C ASP A 151 32.31 -1.16 9.81
N ILE A 152 32.92 -2.24 9.32
CA ILE A 152 33.35 -2.45 7.94
C ILE A 152 32.12 -2.29 7.06
N SER A 153 32.11 -1.27 6.20
CA SER A 153 31.01 -1.04 5.27
C SER A 153 30.64 -2.35 4.53
N GLN A 154 29.41 -2.84 4.74
CA GLN A 154 28.89 -4.11 4.21
C GLN A 154 28.97 -4.22 2.68
N ASN A 155 29.00 -3.10 1.95
CA ASN A 155 29.09 -3.04 0.50
C ASN A 155 30.13 -2.04 0.00
N ASN A 156 31.32 -1.98 0.62
CA ASN A 156 32.42 -1.10 0.17
C ASN A 156 32.05 0.38 -0.11
N HIS A 157 31.06 0.93 0.59
CA HIS A 157 30.47 2.27 0.47
C HIS A 157 29.70 2.51 -0.83
N PHE A 158 29.29 1.43 -1.51
CA PHE A 158 28.25 1.48 -2.53
C PHE A 158 26.87 1.58 -1.87
N PRO A 159 25.94 2.39 -2.43
CA PRO A 159 24.56 2.42 -1.98
C PRO A 159 23.96 1.01 -1.93
N MET A 160 23.28 0.68 -0.83
CA MET A 160 22.56 -0.58 -0.66
C MET A 160 21.12 -0.27 -0.27
N TYR A 161 20.19 -1.04 -0.81
CA TYR A 161 18.81 -1.06 -0.36
C TYR A 161 18.49 -2.48 0.11
N GLU A 162 17.82 -2.58 1.25
CA GLU A 162 17.18 -3.81 1.67
C GLU A 162 15.67 -3.67 1.43
N PHE A 163 15.07 -4.72 0.87
CA PHE A 163 13.62 -4.85 0.82
C PHE A 163 13.25 -6.23 1.33
N SER A 164 12.19 -6.30 2.13
CA SER A 164 11.63 -7.55 2.61
C SER A 164 10.29 -7.83 1.91
N THR A 165 10.09 -9.07 1.51
CA THR A 165 8.80 -9.58 1.02
C THR A 165 8.04 -10.33 2.11
N GLU A 166 8.50 -10.30 3.36
CA GLU A 166 7.90 -11.04 4.48
C GLU A 166 6.43 -10.67 4.69
N SER A 167 6.07 -9.40 4.50
CA SER A 167 4.69 -8.91 4.59
C SER A 167 3.80 -9.31 3.41
N ILE A 168 4.36 -9.88 2.34
CA ILE A 168 3.66 -10.33 1.13
C ILE A 168 3.82 -11.85 0.94
N ALA A 169 4.48 -12.53 1.88
CA ALA A 169 4.72 -13.96 1.78
C ALA A 169 3.43 -14.76 1.99
N THR A 170 3.28 -15.86 1.25
CA THR A 170 2.20 -16.82 1.47
C THR A 170 2.39 -17.52 2.80
N THR A 171 1.39 -17.50 3.66
CA THR A 171 1.35 -18.25 4.91
C THR A 171 0.69 -19.61 4.69
N TYR A 172 1.19 -20.63 5.38
CA TYR A 172 0.56 -21.95 5.43
C TYR A 172 -0.28 -22.07 6.70
N GLN A 173 -1.36 -22.87 6.64
CA GLN A 173 -2.19 -23.21 7.81
C GLN A 173 -2.81 -22.00 8.51
N ASP A 174 -3.23 -20.99 7.74
CA ASP A 174 -3.99 -19.86 8.25
C ASP A 174 -5.47 -20.24 8.44
N ASN A 175 -5.91 -20.27 9.70
CA ASN A 175 -7.29 -20.63 10.06
C ASN A 175 -8.31 -19.57 9.63
N GLU A 176 -7.97 -18.28 9.67
CA GLU A 176 -8.88 -17.21 9.23
C GLU A 176 -9.08 -17.27 7.72
N LYS A 177 -7.99 -17.56 6.99
CA LYS A 177 -8.07 -17.79 5.55
C LYS A 177 -8.92 -19.02 5.23
N ALA A 178 -8.70 -20.13 5.93
CA ALA A 178 -9.47 -21.36 5.74
C ALA A 178 -10.99 -21.14 5.93
N LEU A 179 -11.37 -20.35 6.94
CA LEU A 179 -12.76 -19.93 7.16
C LEU A 179 -13.34 -19.19 5.95
N SER A 180 -12.62 -18.19 5.42
CA SER A 180 -13.05 -17.44 4.25
C SER A 180 -13.10 -18.29 2.97
N ASP A 181 -12.23 -19.31 2.86
CA ASP A 181 -12.19 -20.19 1.69
C ASP A 181 -13.39 -21.15 1.65
N LEU A 182 -14.00 -21.48 2.79
CA LEU A 182 -15.25 -22.24 2.82
C LEU A 182 -16.42 -21.50 2.14
N ASP A 183 -16.38 -20.16 2.04
CA ASP A 183 -17.38 -19.40 1.29
C ASP A 183 -17.32 -19.66 -0.23
N LEU A 184 -16.20 -20.18 -0.74
CA LEU A 184 -16.04 -20.55 -2.15
C LEU A 184 -16.76 -21.84 -2.50
N ILE A 185 -17.21 -22.62 -1.51
CA ILE A 185 -17.91 -23.88 -1.74
C ILE A 185 -19.21 -23.62 -2.49
N LYS A 186 -19.35 -24.27 -3.64
CA LYS A 186 -20.51 -24.15 -4.52
C LYS A 186 -20.99 -25.53 -4.92
N VAL A 187 -22.27 -25.59 -5.29
CA VAL A 187 -22.89 -26.78 -5.84
C VAL A 187 -23.25 -26.44 -7.29
N VAL A 188 -22.79 -27.23 -8.25
CA VAL A 188 -22.88 -26.92 -9.67
C VAL A 188 -23.43 -28.13 -10.45
N PRO A 189 -24.39 -27.92 -11.37
CA PRO A 189 -25.09 -26.65 -11.64
C PRO A 189 -26.11 -26.30 -10.55
N ASN A 190 -26.31 -25.00 -10.32
CA ASN A 190 -27.34 -24.49 -9.41
C ASN A 190 -28.00 -23.26 -10.04
N PRO A 191 -29.27 -23.34 -10.46
CA PRO A 191 -30.15 -24.52 -10.39
C PRO A 191 -29.77 -25.64 -11.37
N TYR A 192 -30.09 -26.88 -11.02
CA TYR A 192 -30.00 -28.04 -11.91
C TYR A 192 -31.32 -28.25 -12.67
N TYR A 193 -31.28 -28.33 -13.99
CA TYR A 193 -32.46 -28.43 -14.86
C TYR A 193 -32.50 -29.75 -15.62
N ALA A 194 -32.63 -30.87 -14.91
CA ALA A 194 -32.81 -32.22 -15.45
C ALA A 194 -31.71 -32.76 -16.38
N PHE A 195 -30.73 -31.93 -16.76
CA PHE A 195 -29.56 -32.29 -17.52
C PHE A 195 -28.44 -31.26 -17.31
N ALA A 196 -27.20 -31.71 -17.18
CA ALA A 196 -26.02 -30.84 -17.09
C ALA A 196 -25.08 -31.04 -18.30
N VAL A 197 -24.94 -30.00 -19.14
CA VAL A 197 -24.09 -30.03 -20.35
C VAL A 197 -22.66 -29.59 -20.02
N GLY A 198 -21.65 -30.41 -20.32
CA GLY A 198 -20.24 -30.01 -20.25
C GLY A 198 -19.27 -31.17 -20.08
N SER A 199 -17.98 -30.92 -20.36
CA SER A 199 -16.91 -31.89 -20.11
C SER A 199 -16.84 -32.24 -18.61
N GLY A 200 -16.94 -33.52 -18.29
CA GLY A 200 -16.96 -34.02 -16.91
C GLY A 200 -18.34 -34.02 -16.21
N TYR A 201 -19.43 -33.77 -16.94
CA TYR A 201 -20.81 -33.94 -16.48
C TYR A 201 -21.49 -35.12 -17.18
N GLU A 202 -22.77 -35.00 -17.55
CA GLU A 202 -23.60 -36.10 -18.02
C GLU A 202 -23.37 -36.33 -19.52
N GLU A 203 -22.86 -37.52 -19.87
CA GLU A 203 -22.69 -37.93 -21.28
C GLU A 203 -23.87 -38.75 -21.79
N VAL A 204 -24.54 -39.47 -20.88
CA VAL A 204 -25.68 -40.35 -21.18
C VAL A 204 -26.94 -39.76 -20.57
N PRO A 205 -28.09 -39.76 -21.27
CA PRO A 205 -29.32 -39.20 -20.73
C PRO A 205 -29.72 -39.78 -19.36
N LEU A 206 -29.40 -41.04 -19.07
CA LEU A 206 -29.80 -41.73 -17.83
C LEU A 206 -28.94 -41.36 -16.60
N GLN A 207 -27.89 -40.57 -16.79
CA GLN A 207 -27.01 -40.16 -15.72
C GLN A 207 -27.41 -38.77 -15.23
N ASN A 208 -27.59 -38.63 -13.91
CA ASN A 208 -27.73 -37.33 -13.26
C ASN A 208 -26.47 -37.06 -12.43
N LEU A 209 -25.85 -35.90 -12.56
CA LEU A 209 -24.60 -35.56 -11.87
C LEU A 209 -24.58 -34.10 -11.42
N VAL A 210 -24.36 -33.91 -10.12
CA VAL A 210 -24.12 -32.61 -9.50
C VAL A 210 -22.80 -32.65 -8.74
N LYS A 211 -22.02 -31.58 -8.84
CA LYS A 211 -20.72 -31.47 -8.18
C LYS A 211 -20.78 -30.48 -7.04
N VAL A 212 -20.24 -30.84 -5.89
CA VAL A 212 -19.89 -29.88 -4.83
C VAL A 212 -18.42 -29.55 -5.01
N THR A 213 -18.09 -28.28 -5.26
CA THR A 213 -16.76 -27.81 -5.65
C THR A 213 -16.11 -26.94 -4.58
N ASN A 214 -14.80 -26.71 -4.72
CA ASN A 214 -13.95 -25.97 -3.78
C ASN A 214 -13.94 -26.59 -2.37
N LEU A 215 -13.98 -27.92 -2.30
CA LEU A 215 -14.00 -28.66 -1.05
C LEU A 215 -12.60 -28.80 -0.43
N PRO A 216 -12.49 -28.74 0.92
CA PRO A 216 -11.29 -29.15 1.64
C PRO A 216 -10.88 -30.59 1.34
N GLU A 217 -9.62 -30.94 1.62
CA GLU A 217 -9.10 -32.30 1.40
C GLU A 217 -9.91 -33.35 2.15
N LYS A 218 -10.22 -33.08 3.44
CA LYS A 218 -10.98 -33.94 4.34
C LYS A 218 -12.26 -33.27 4.80
N CYS A 219 -13.40 -33.66 4.27
CA CYS A 219 -14.68 -33.09 4.67
C CYS A 219 -15.83 -34.10 4.62
N THR A 220 -16.91 -33.76 5.32
CA THR A 220 -18.17 -34.51 5.32
C THR A 220 -19.26 -33.63 4.75
N ILE A 221 -19.94 -34.13 3.71
CA ILE A 221 -21.08 -33.47 3.08
C ILE A 221 -22.36 -34.19 3.52
N SER A 222 -23.27 -33.45 4.15
CA SER A 222 -24.59 -33.94 4.57
C SER A 222 -25.66 -33.19 3.79
N ILE A 223 -26.55 -33.94 3.13
CA ILE A 223 -27.58 -33.39 2.25
C ILE A 223 -28.94 -33.57 2.91
N TYR A 224 -29.67 -32.48 3.07
CA TYR A 224 -30.97 -32.42 3.74
C TYR A 224 -32.06 -31.90 2.80
N ASN A 225 -33.29 -32.36 3.02
CA ASN A 225 -34.47 -31.70 2.44
C ASN A 225 -34.84 -30.44 3.25
N VAL A 226 -35.84 -29.68 2.77
CA VAL A 226 -36.35 -28.48 3.46
C VAL A 226 -36.92 -28.76 4.86
N SER A 227 -37.33 -30.00 5.14
CA SER A 227 -37.84 -30.44 6.44
C SER A 227 -36.73 -30.85 7.41
N GLY A 228 -35.45 -30.79 7.01
CA GLY A 228 -34.30 -31.17 7.83
C GLY A 228 -34.02 -32.68 7.89
N THR A 229 -34.68 -33.50 7.07
CA THR A 229 -34.41 -34.93 6.97
C THR A 229 -33.12 -35.18 6.19
N LEU A 230 -32.21 -36.00 6.74
CA LEU A 230 -30.98 -36.41 6.06
C LEU A 230 -31.30 -37.35 4.88
N ILE A 231 -30.93 -36.92 3.68
CA ILE A 231 -31.14 -37.66 2.43
C ILE A 231 -29.94 -38.56 2.13
N ARG A 232 -28.73 -37.99 2.22
CA ARG A 232 -27.47 -38.68 1.95
C ARG A 232 -26.32 -38.02 2.69
N LYS A 233 -25.30 -38.81 3.01
CA LYS A 233 -24.03 -38.36 3.56
C LYS A 233 -22.90 -38.85 2.64
N LEU A 234 -21.98 -37.95 2.29
CA LEU A 234 -20.80 -38.23 1.49
C LEU A 234 -19.56 -37.86 2.31
N THR A 235 -18.55 -38.72 2.29
CA THR A 235 -17.27 -38.46 2.96
C THR A 235 -16.20 -38.29 1.91
N LYS A 236 -15.37 -37.26 2.07
CA LYS A 236 -14.27 -36.95 1.18
C LYS A 236 -12.96 -36.97 1.96
N ASP A 237 -11.99 -37.71 1.42
CA ASP A 237 -10.63 -37.82 1.93
C ASP A 237 -9.68 -37.95 0.72
N SER A 238 -9.55 -36.87 -0.04
CA SER A 238 -8.75 -36.85 -1.27
C SER A 238 -8.30 -35.43 -1.63
N PRO A 239 -7.20 -35.25 -2.39
CA PRO A 239 -6.71 -33.92 -2.80
C PRO A 239 -7.56 -33.26 -3.90
N VAL A 240 -8.49 -34.00 -4.52
CA VAL A 240 -9.40 -33.45 -5.53
C VAL A 240 -10.32 -32.44 -4.87
N THR A 241 -10.58 -31.27 -5.45
CA THR A 241 -11.37 -30.19 -4.80
C THR A 241 -12.87 -30.28 -5.03
N PHE A 242 -13.38 -31.43 -5.45
CA PHE A 242 -14.81 -31.65 -5.67
C PHE A 242 -15.24 -33.06 -5.31
N ILE A 243 -16.55 -33.26 -5.16
CA ILE A 243 -17.18 -34.57 -5.06
C ILE A 243 -18.47 -34.58 -5.88
N ASP A 244 -18.78 -35.74 -6.44
CA ASP A 244 -19.94 -35.94 -7.28
C ASP A 244 -21.11 -36.52 -6.46
N TRP A 245 -22.30 -36.01 -6.74
CA TRP A 245 -23.57 -36.51 -6.24
C TRP A 245 -24.47 -36.88 -7.42
N ASP A 246 -24.88 -38.14 -7.43
CA ASP A 246 -25.74 -38.79 -8.43
C ASP A 246 -27.24 -38.46 -8.29
N LEU A 247 -27.61 -37.48 -7.45
CA LEU A 247 -28.98 -37.11 -7.09
C LEU A 247 -29.83 -38.25 -6.50
N LYS A 248 -29.19 -39.26 -5.88
CA LYS A 248 -29.86 -40.34 -5.15
C LYS A 248 -29.72 -40.19 -3.64
N ASN A 249 -30.68 -40.72 -2.91
CA ASN A 249 -30.63 -40.83 -1.45
C ASN A 249 -29.71 -41.99 -0.99
N HIS A 250 -29.62 -42.21 0.33
CA HIS A 250 -28.84 -43.30 0.92
C HIS A 250 -29.28 -44.70 0.49
N ALA A 251 -30.52 -44.88 0.04
CA ALA A 251 -31.07 -46.15 -0.46
C ALA A 251 -30.88 -46.32 -1.98
N GLY A 252 -30.17 -45.40 -2.65
CA GLY A 252 -29.96 -45.43 -4.10
C GLY A 252 -31.18 -45.02 -4.93
N ILE A 253 -32.22 -44.45 -4.29
CA ILE A 253 -33.43 -44.00 -4.96
C ILE A 253 -33.25 -42.52 -5.38
N PRO A 254 -33.59 -42.13 -6.61
CA PRO A 254 -33.58 -40.74 -7.04
C PRO A 254 -34.41 -39.86 -6.11
N ILE A 255 -33.90 -38.67 -5.78
CA ILE A 255 -34.62 -37.70 -4.96
C ILE A 255 -35.79 -37.08 -5.77
N ALA A 256 -36.63 -36.26 -5.13
CA ALA A 256 -37.63 -35.46 -5.85
C ALA A 256 -37.05 -34.11 -6.26
N GLY A 257 -37.62 -33.46 -7.28
CA GLY A 257 -37.28 -32.08 -7.62
C GLY A 257 -37.65 -31.13 -6.47
N GLY A 258 -36.76 -30.18 -6.14
CA GLY A 258 -36.98 -29.23 -5.06
C GLY A 258 -35.71 -28.57 -4.54
N VAL A 259 -35.85 -27.89 -3.39
CA VAL A 259 -34.75 -27.24 -2.67
C VAL A 259 -34.12 -28.24 -1.69
N TYR A 260 -32.80 -28.29 -1.66
CA TYR A 260 -32.01 -29.06 -0.72
C TYR A 260 -30.97 -28.17 -0.04
N ILE A 261 -30.61 -28.57 1.17
CA ILE A 261 -29.58 -27.92 1.99
C ILE A 261 -28.38 -28.85 2.03
N ILE A 262 -27.24 -28.35 1.56
CA ILE A 262 -25.98 -29.09 1.53
C ILE A 262 -25.09 -28.48 2.61
N HIS A 263 -24.84 -29.26 3.65
CA HIS A 263 -23.95 -28.90 4.76
C HIS A 263 -22.60 -29.57 4.54
N VAL A 264 -21.53 -28.78 4.50
CA VAL A 264 -20.16 -29.25 4.39
C VAL A 264 -19.45 -28.94 5.69
N LYS A 265 -18.87 -29.96 6.31
CA LYS A 265 -18.04 -29.84 7.50
C LYS A 265 -16.61 -30.22 7.18
N ASP A 266 -15.68 -29.30 7.38
CA ASP A 266 -14.25 -29.60 7.30
C ASP A 266 -13.83 -30.40 8.54
N GLN A 267 -13.13 -31.52 8.32
CA GLN A 267 -12.64 -32.36 9.41
C GLN A 267 -11.32 -31.85 10.01
N THR A 268 -10.63 -30.95 9.32
CA THR A 268 -9.35 -30.40 9.76
C THR A 268 -9.57 -29.20 10.69
N THR A 269 -10.39 -28.25 10.26
CA THR A 269 -10.67 -27.02 11.02
C THR A 269 -11.91 -27.14 11.92
N ASN A 270 -12.75 -28.16 11.74
CA ASN A 270 -14.09 -28.29 12.33
C ASN A 270 -15.12 -27.23 11.91
N GLU A 271 -14.75 -26.36 10.96
CA GLU A 271 -15.62 -25.32 10.46
C GLU A 271 -16.66 -25.86 9.46
N GLU A 272 -17.75 -25.13 9.34
CA GLU A 272 -18.96 -25.61 8.65
C GLU A 272 -19.50 -24.58 7.67
N ARG A 273 -19.93 -25.04 6.50
CA ARG A 273 -20.57 -24.23 5.47
C ARG A 273 -21.89 -24.85 5.02
N ILE A 274 -22.89 -24.01 4.82
CA ILE A 274 -24.19 -24.42 4.29
C ILE A 274 -24.41 -23.77 2.92
N VAL A 275 -24.78 -24.59 1.93
CA VAL A 275 -25.14 -24.17 0.58
C VAL A 275 -26.56 -24.59 0.28
N LYS A 276 -27.36 -23.68 -0.28
CA LYS A 276 -28.71 -23.97 -0.77
C LYS A 276 -28.63 -24.32 -2.24
N TRP A 277 -29.24 -25.44 -2.62
CA TRP A 277 -29.26 -25.92 -3.99
C TRP A 277 -30.69 -26.24 -4.42
N PHE A 278 -31.01 -25.95 -5.68
CA PHE A 278 -32.28 -26.31 -6.28
C PHE A 278 -32.05 -27.22 -7.48
N GLY A 279 -32.80 -28.31 -7.54
CA GLY A 279 -32.80 -29.22 -8.69
C GLY A 279 -34.20 -29.55 -9.16
N SER A 280 -34.43 -29.40 -10.45
CA SER A 280 -35.59 -29.98 -11.14
C SER A 280 -35.15 -31.29 -11.78
N LEU A 281 -35.86 -32.37 -11.47
CA LEU A 281 -35.62 -33.68 -12.08
C LEU A 281 -36.66 -33.94 -13.15
N ARG A 282 -36.24 -34.62 -14.23
CA ARG A 282 -37.18 -35.16 -15.21
C ARG A 282 -37.75 -36.47 -14.68
N VAL A 283 -39.00 -36.75 -15.07
CA VAL A 283 -39.59 -38.08 -14.89
C VAL A 283 -38.92 -39.02 -15.89
N GLU A 284 -38.46 -40.17 -15.43
CA GLU A 284 -37.93 -41.21 -16.33
C GLU A 284 -39.10 -41.81 -17.13
N ASP A 285 -39.09 -41.62 -18.45
CA ASP A 285 -40.09 -42.17 -19.37
C ASP A 285 -39.69 -43.60 -19.74
N PHE A 286 -40.20 -44.59 -19.01
CA PHE A 286 -40.10 -46.00 -19.36
C PHE A 286 -41.17 -46.34 -20.41
N LYS A 287 -40.97 -45.92 -21.66
CA LYS A 287 -41.72 -46.54 -22.76
C LYS A 287 -41.14 -47.94 -22.99
N GLU A 288 -41.90 -48.92 -22.53
CA GLU A 288 -41.69 -50.34 -22.84
C GLU A 288 -41.48 -50.49 -24.36
N PHE A 289 -40.35 -51.10 -24.72
CA PHE A 289 -40.15 -51.66 -26.06
C PHE A 289 -40.57 -53.13 -26.06
#